data_AF-V9ICP1-F1
#
_entry.id   AF-V9ICP1-F1
#
_cell.length_a   1.000
_cell.length_b   1.000
_cell.length_c   1.000
_cell.angle_alpha   90.00
_cell.angle_beta   90.00
_cell.angle_gamma   90.00
#
_symmetry.space_group_name_H-M   'P 1'
#
loop_
_entity.id
_entity.type
_entity.pdbx_description
1 polymer ?
#
loop_
_entity_poly.entity_id
_entity_poly.type
_entity_poly.pdbx_seq_one_letter_code
_entity_poly.pdbx_strand_id
1 'polypeptide(L)'
;MSEDRSEEDPLMDLWYSNWEQQCVEALETEQDYETQLHNEKELYSQQMWTSFQTTASAIAQLYKDRTQGVSLWVPFQTAAGTVTSLYKDSMDSMRRCSELGIEMGRQKRSKEIMNWARKKRRMIRREDLLAYLAGKPPPPRPHSHR
;
A
#
# COMPACT_ATOMS: atom_id res chain seq x y z
N MET A 1 -0.70 34.89 -2.97
CA MET A 1 -1.37 34.38 -1.77
C MET A 1 -2.78 34.00 -2.19
N SER A 2 -3.09 32.71 -2.20
CA SER A 2 -4.45 32.21 -2.45
C SER A 2 -4.73 31.29 -1.29
N GLU A 3 -5.20 31.90 -0.20
CA GLU A 3 -5.56 31.19 1.02
C GLU A 3 -6.74 30.27 0.76
N ASP A 4 -6.49 29.04 1.17
CA ASP A 4 -7.42 27.98 1.51
C ASP A 4 -8.74 28.49 2.12
N ARG A 5 -9.85 28.14 1.47
CA ARG A 5 -11.15 27.98 2.09
C ARG A 5 -11.84 26.81 1.42
N SER A 6 -11.36 25.62 1.75
CA SER A 6 -12.17 24.42 1.75
C SER A 6 -13.22 24.57 2.87
N GLU A 7 -14.16 25.50 2.72
CA GLU A 7 -15.37 25.51 3.55
C GLU A 7 -16.17 24.28 3.13
N GLU A 8 -16.05 23.20 3.91
CA GLU A 8 -17.02 22.12 3.91
C GLU A 8 -18.40 22.73 4.16
N ASP A 9 -19.13 22.94 3.06
CA ASP A 9 -20.45 23.55 3.06
C ASP A 9 -21.38 22.73 3.99
N PRO A 10 -21.81 23.27 5.15
CA PRO A 10 -22.65 22.55 6.12
C PRO A 10 -24.00 22.10 5.53
N LEU A 11 -24.34 22.59 4.33
CA LEU A 11 -25.51 22.16 3.57
C LEU A 11 -25.34 20.79 2.89
N MET A 12 -24.12 20.26 2.74
CA MET A 12 -23.93 18.91 2.18
C MET A 12 -24.38 17.80 3.13
N ASP A 13 -24.28 18.03 4.45
CA ASP A 13 -24.74 17.08 5.47
C ASP A 13 -26.28 17.00 5.57
N LEU A 14 -26.99 18.00 5.04
CA LEU A 14 -28.46 18.06 5.07
C LEU A 14 -29.13 17.05 4.10
N TRP A 15 -28.37 16.40 3.22
CA TRP A 15 -28.92 15.58 2.12
C TRP A 15 -28.59 14.10 2.19
N TYR A 16 -27.87 13.64 3.22
CA TYR A 16 -27.68 12.21 3.42
C TYR A 16 -28.87 11.63 4.17
N SER A 17 -29.43 10.56 3.63
CA SER A 17 -30.24 9.65 4.44
C SER A 17 -29.38 9.06 5.55
N ASN A 18 -30.00 8.67 6.68
CA ASN A 18 -29.30 7.99 7.77
C ASN A 18 -28.48 6.79 7.29
N TRP A 19 -28.98 6.08 6.26
CA TRP A 19 -28.26 4.97 5.64
C TRP A 19 -26.99 5.40 4.90
N GLU A 20 -27.05 6.49 4.13
CA GLU A 20 -25.86 7.03 3.45
C GLU A 20 -24.81 7.52 4.44
N GLN A 21 -25.25 8.13 5.55
CA GLN A 21 -24.34 8.57 6.61
C GLN A 21 -23.61 7.38 7.25
N GLN A 22 -24.30 6.28 7.54
CA GLN A 22 -23.68 5.06 8.05
C GLN A 22 -22.64 4.49 7.07
N CYS A 23 -22.92 4.56 5.76
CA CYS A 23 -21.97 4.12 4.73
C CYS A 23 -20.70 5.00 4.68
N VAL A 24 -20.85 6.32 4.82
CA VAL A 24 -19.71 7.26 4.87
C VAL A 24 -18.89 7.01 6.13
N GLU A 25 -19.53 6.92 7.29
CA GLU A 25 -18.86 6.65 8.57
C GLU A 25 -18.10 5.32 8.55
N ALA A 26 -18.68 4.27 7.95
CA ALA A 26 -18.00 2.99 7.80
C ALA A 26 -16.71 3.09 6.98
N LEU A 27 -16.68 3.94 5.94
CA LEU A 27 -15.49 4.16 5.10
C LEU A 27 -14.45 5.08 5.77
N GLU A 28 -14.89 6.04 6.57
CA GLU A 28 -14.00 6.96 7.31
C GLU A 28 -13.36 6.28 8.52
N THR A 29 -14.04 5.30 9.13
CA THR A 29 -13.54 4.52 10.28
C THR A 29 -12.72 3.28 9.89
N GLU A 30 -12.56 3.00 8.60
CA GLU A 30 -11.66 1.94 8.13
C GLU A 30 -10.23 2.14 8.62
N GLN A 31 -9.52 1.03 8.85
CA GLN A 31 -8.12 1.07 9.27
C GLN A 31 -7.25 1.81 8.26
N ASP A 32 -6.22 2.52 8.71
CA ASP A 32 -5.28 3.18 7.81
C ASP A 32 -4.27 2.19 7.21
N TYR A 33 -4.62 1.64 6.04
CA TYR A 33 -3.79 0.69 5.33
C TYR A 33 -2.55 1.34 4.68
N GLU A 34 -2.59 2.65 4.41
CA GLU A 34 -1.43 3.37 3.88
C GLU A 34 -0.32 3.46 4.94
N THR A 35 -0.68 3.89 6.15
CA THR A 35 0.25 3.92 7.28
C THR A 35 0.72 2.51 7.65
N GLN A 36 -0.17 1.52 7.68
CA GLN A 36 0.23 0.12 7.95
C GLN A 36 1.23 -0.40 6.90
N LEU A 37 0.96 -0.18 5.61
CA LEU A 37 1.87 -0.60 4.54
C LEU A 37 3.23 0.11 4.64
N HIS A 38 3.24 1.40 4.98
CA HIS A 38 4.47 2.15 5.18
C HIS A 38 5.30 1.56 6.33
N ASN A 39 4.68 1.35 7.49
CA ASN A 39 5.33 0.77 8.66
C ASN A 39 5.85 -0.66 8.39
N GLU A 40 5.07 -1.48 7.69
CA GLU A 40 5.45 -2.84 7.34
C GLU A 40 6.66 -2.86 6.38
N LYS A 41 6.73 -1.94 5.42
CA LYS A 41 7.88 -1.81 4.52
C LYS A 41 9.16 -1.39 5.25
N GLU A 42 9.05 -0.45 6.20
CA GLU A 42 10.19 -0.04 7.02
C GLU A 42 10.67 -1.18 7.92
N LEU A 43 9.75 -1.89 8.57
CA LEU A 43 10.06 -3.07 9.37
C LEU A 43 10.74 -4.16 8.52
N TYR A 44 10.16 -4.48 7.36
CA TYR A 44 10.73 -5.42 6.41
C TYR A 44 12.15 -5.04 6.00
N SER A 45 12.38 -3.78 5.66
CA SER A 45 13.70 -3.27 5.25
C SER A 45 14.75 -3.49 6.34
N GLN A 46 14.41 -3.13 7.58
CA GLN A 46 15.31 -3.29 8.73
C GLN A 46 15.58 -4.76 9.07
N GLN A 47 14.54 -5.59 9.06
CA GLN A 47 14.65 -7.03 9.29
C GLN A 47 15.49 -7.70 8.21
N MET A 48 15.23 -7.39 6.94
CA MET A 48 15.96 -7.94 5.81
C MET A 48 17.45 -7.60 5.87
N TRP A 49 17.76 -6.34 6.22
CA TRP A 49 19.13 -5.91 6.40
C TRP A 49 19.83 -6.67 7.54
N THR A 50 19.16 -6.83 8.68
CA THR A 50 19.72 -7.56 9.83
C THR A 50 19.96 -9.05 9.51
N SER A 51 18.98 -9.70 8.87
CA SER A 51 19.11 -11.10 8.45
C SER A 51 20.19 -11.28 7.40
N PHE A 52 20.34 -10.32 6.48
CA PHE A 52 21.45 -10.29 5.53
C PHE A 52 22.80 -10.19 6.24
N GLN A 53 22.97 -9.24 7.17
CA GLN A 53 24.21 -9.08 7.92
C GLN A 53 24.57 -10.34 8.73
N THR A 54 23.57 -10.97 9.36
CA THR A 54 23.73 -12.22 10.10
C THR A 54 24.20 -13.34 9.18
N THR A 55 23.57 -13.45 8.00
CA THR A 55 23.92 -14.45 6.99
C THR A 55 25.34 -14.23 6.44
N ALA A 56 25.67 -12.99 6.07
CA ALA A 56 27.00 -12.63 5.60
C ALA A 56 28.09 -12.91 6.65
N SER A 57 27.79 -12.63 7.92
CA SER A 57 28.71 -12.90 9.03
C SER A 57 28.94 -14.39 9.23
N ALA A 58 27.88 -15.21 9.16
CA ALA A 58 28.00 -16.67 9.26
C ALA A 58 28.82 -17.26 8.10
N ILE A 59 28.63 -16.75 6.87
CA ILE A 59 29.42 -17.15 5.71
C ILE A 59 30.88 -16.72 5.86
N ALA A 60 31.13 -15.48 6.31
CA ALA A 60 32.50 -14.99 6.54
C ALA A 60 33.22 -15.83 7.60
N GLN A 61 32.50 -16.24 8.66
CA GLN A 61 33.05 -17.10 9.71
C GLN A 61 33.45 -18.47 9.15
N LEU A 62 32.64 -19.07 8.27
CA LEU A 62 32.96 -20.32 7.59
C LEU A 62 34.32 -20.26 6.86
N TYR A 63 34.60 -19.14 6.16
CA TYR A 63 35.87 -18.95 5.49
C TYR A 63 37.04 -18.75 6.47
N LYS A 64 36.82 -18.02 7.58
CA LYS A 64 37.85 -17.84 8.61
C LYS A 64 38.21 -19.16 9.29
N ASP A 65 37.21 -19.93 9.70
CA ASP A 65 37.39 -21.22 10.39
C ASP A 65 38.12 -22.24 9.52
N ARG A 66 37.90 -22.17 8.19
CA ARG A 66 38.65 -23.00 7.22
C ARG A 66 40.15 -22.77 7.28
N THR A 67 40.59 -21.55 7.55
CA THR A 67 42.03 -21.24 7.66
C THR A 67 42.63 -21.69 8.98
N GLN A 68 41.80 -22.02 9.98
CA GLN A 68 42.23 -22.42 11.32
C GLN A 68 42.22 -23.94 11.54
N GLY A 69 41.79 -24.73 10.54
CA GLY A 69 41.80 -26.21 10.60
C GLY A 69 40.72 -26.81 11.52
N VAL A 70 39.72 -26.04 11.93
CA VAL A 70 38.56 -26.51 12.71
C VAL A 70 37.51 -27.20 11.83
N SER A 71 36.66 -28.03 12.43
CA SER A 71 35.55 -28.70 11.73
C SER A 71 34.59 -27.67 11.14
N LEU A 72 34.38 -27.74 9.82
CA LEU A 72 33.52 -26.80 9.09
C LEU A 72 32.05 -27.18 9.10
N TRP A 73 31.69 -28.36 9.59
CA TRP A 73 30.32 -28.85 9.51
C TRP A 73 29.35 -27.96 10.30
N VAL A 74 29.69 -27.59 11.53
CA VAL A 74 28.83 -26.73 12.36
C VAL A 74 28.72 -25.31 11.79
N PRO A 75 29.83 -24.61 11.44
CA PRO A 75 29.75 -23.31 10.75
C PRO A 75 28.95 -23.36 9.44
N PHE A 76 29.07 -24.45 8.68
CA PHE A 76 28.31 -24.65 7.45
C PHE A 76 26.81 -24.76 7.71
N GLN A 77 26.42 -25.58 8.68
CA GLN A 77 25.01 -25.71 9.08
C GLN A 77 24.45 -24.36 9.53
N THR A 78 25.19 -23.59 10.32
CA THR A 78 24.78 -22.25 10.76
C THR A 78 24.59 -21.32 9.57
N ALA A 79 25.55 -21.25 8.64
CA ALA A 79 25.44 -20.39 7.46
C ALA A 79 24.27 -20.81 6.55
N ALA A 80 24.09 -22.11 6.29
CA ALA A 80 22.96 -22.61 5.51
C ALA A 80 21.61 -22.32 6.19
N GLY A 81 21.57 -22.41 7.53
CA GLY A 81 20.40 -22.08 8.33
C GLY A 81 20.02 -20.60 8.21
N THR A 82 20.98 -19.68 8.34
CA THR A 82 20.72 -18.23 8.22
C THR A 82 20.29 -17.86 6.81
N VAL A 83 20.88 -18.45 5.75
CA VAL A 83 20.41 -18.28 4.36
C VAL A 83 18.97 -18.75 4.20
N THR A 84 18.61 -19.90 4.78
CA THR A 84 17.25 -20.45 4.68
C THR A 84 16.24 -19.55 5.36
N SER A 85 16.55 -19.05 6.56
CA SER A 85 15.70 -18.09 7.26
C SER A 85 15.56 -16.79 6.48
N LEU A 86 16.68 -16.23 5.99
CA LEU A 86 16.66 -15.03 5.15
C LEU A 86 15.70 -15.17 3.96
N TYR A 87 15.75 -16.30 3.25
CA TYR A 87 14.83 -16.55 2.13
C TYR A 87 13.37 -16.62 2.58
N LYS A 88 13.06 -17.40 3.63
CA LYS A 88 11.69 -17.54 4.13
C LYS A 88 11.11 -16.20 4.60
N ASP A 89 11.85 -15.50 5.45
CA ASP A 89 11.46 -14.21 6.01
C ASP A 89 11.23 -13.17 4.89
N SER A 90 12.02 -13.24 3.81
CA SER A 90 11.85 -12.37 2.64
C SER A 90 10.53 -12.62 1.91
N MET A 91 10.17 -13.89 1.73
CA MET A 91 8.94 -14.27 1.03
C MET A 91 7.71 -13.91 1.85
N ASP A 92 7.73 -14.17 3.16
CA ASP A 92 6.61 -13.89 4.06
C ASP A 92 6.36 -12.38 4.17
N SER A 93 7.42 -11.59 4.31
CA SER A 93 7.30 -10.13 4.40
C SER A 93 6.85 -9.50 3.08
N MET A 94 7.36 -9.99 1.95
CA MET A 94 6.92 -9.54 0.62
C MET A 94 5.44 -9.84 0.39
N ARG A 95 4.99 -11.04 0.77
CA ARG A 95 3.57 -11.43 0.70
C ARG A 95 2.71 -10.49 1.54
N ARG A 96 3.10 -10.23 2.79
CA ARG A 96 2.38 -9.35 3.71
C ARG A 96 2.27 -7.92 3.18
N CYS A 97 3.38 -7.38 2.66
CA CYS A 97 3.37 -6.07 1.99
C CYS A 97 2.44 -6.05 0.76
N SER A 98 2.39 -7.14 -0.02
CA SER A 98 1.50 -7.24 -1.18
C SER A 98 0.03 -7.25 -0.76
N GLU A 99 -0.32 -8.00 0.28
CA GLU A 99 -1.70 -8.07 0.81
C GLU A 99 -2.16 -6.70 1.34
N LEU A 100 -1.31 -6.01 2.11
CA LEU A 100 -1.56 -4.63 2.55
C LEU A 100 -1.68 -3.65 1.38
N GLY A 101 -0.87 -3.82 0.33
CA GLY A 101 -0.95 -3.01 -0.88
C GLY A 101 -2.28 -3.13 -1.62
N ILE A 102 -2.86 -4.34 -1.67
CA ILE A 102 -4.18 -4.57 -2.25
C ILE A 102 -5.26 -3.84 -1.44
N GLU A 103 -5.22 -3.97 -0.11
CA GLU A 103 -6.23 -3.37 0.75
C GLU A 103 -6.12 -1.83 0.79
N MET A 104 -4.90 -1.28 0.82
CA MET A 104 -4.66 0.16 0.65
C MET A 104 -5.24 0.67 -0.68
N GLY A 105 -5.03 -0.06 -1.78
CA GLY A 105 -5.59 0.30 -3.08
C GLY A 105 -7.12 0.27 -3.11
N ARG A 106 -7.73 -0.71 -2.44
CA ARG A 106 -9.18 -0.80 -2.26
C ARG A 106 -9.71 0.38 -1.45
N GLN A 107 -9.10 0.65 -0.29
CA GLN A 107 -9.48 1.77 0.57
C GLN A 107 -9.37 3.11 -0.16
N LYS A 108 -8.25 3.36 -0.85
CA LYS A 108 -8.05 4.61 -1.60
C LYS A 108 -9.11 4.81 -2.68
N ARG A 109 -9.41 3.76 -3.45
CA ARG A 109 -10.49 3.79 -4.45
C ARG A 109 -11.83 4.09 -3.79
N SER A 110 -12.17 3.42 -2.69
CA SER A 110 -13.43 3.64 -1.97
C SER A 110 -13.55 5.09 -1.48
N LYS A 111 -12.49 5.65 -0.89
CA LYS A 111 -12.42 7.05 -0.45
C LYS A 111 -12.58 8.03 -1.61
N GLU A 112 -11.92 7.80 -2.75
CA GLU A 112 -12.07 8.63 -3.94
C GLU A 112 -13.50 8.64 -4.49
N ILE A 113 -14.13 7.45 -4.58
CA ILE A 113 -15.52 7.31 -5.04
C ILE A 113 -16.48 7.95 -4.04
N MET A 114 -16.28 7.75 -2.74
CA MET A 114 -17.07 8.38 -1.68
C MET A 114 -16.98 9.91 -1.77
N ASN A 115 -15.77 10.46 -1.88
CA ASN A 115 -15.54 11.89 -2.05
C ASN A 115 -16.21 12.44 -3.33
N TRP A 116 -16.23 11.67 -4.42
CA TRP A 116 -16.99 12.03 -5.61
C TRP A 116 -18.50 12.01 -5.36
N ALA A 117 -19.01 10.96 -4.72
CA ALA A 117 -20.43 10.80 -4.42
C ALA A 117 -20.95 11.91 -3.49
N ARG A 118 -20.09 12.46 -2.61
CA ARG A 118 -20.44 13.59 -1.76
C ARG A 118 -20.68 14.88 -2.56
N LYS A 119 -20.03 15.08 -3.71
CA LYS A 119 -20.12 16.33 -4.50
C LYS A 119 -21.55 16.64 -4.97
N LYS A 120 -21.86 17.93 -5.21
CA LYS A 120 -23.16 18.39 -5.72
C LYS A 120 -23.49 17.89 -7.14
N ARG A 121 -22.48 17.67 -7.99
CA ARG A 121 -22.63 17.12 -9.35
C ARG A 121 -22.21 15.65 -9.39
N ARG A 122 -23.17 14.76 -9.13
CA ARG A 122 -22.98 13.30 -8.98
C ARG A 122 -23.21 12.51 -10.26
N MET A 123 -23.42 13.16 -11.41
CA MET A 123 -23.63 12.45 -12.67
C MET A 123 -22.33 12.40 -13.47
N ILE A 124 -21.83 11.18 -13.73
CA ILE A 124 -20.73 10.93 -14.68
C ILE A 124 -21.33 10.30 -15.94
N ARG A 125 -21.01 10.82 -17.12
CA ARG A 125 -21.41 10.21 -18.39
C ARG A 125 -20.62 8.93 -18.63
N ARG A 126 -21.24 7.92 -19.25
CA ARG A 126 -20.61 6.61 -19.49
C ARG A 126 -19.26 6.74 -20.21
N GLU A 127 -19.21 7.56 -21.25
CA GLU A 127 -18.03 7.83 -22.06
C GLU A 127 -16.92 8.54 -21.29
N ASP A 128 -17.27 9.43 -20.35
CA ASP A 128 -16.31 10.10 -19.47
C ASP A 128 -15.72 9.10 -18.48
N LEU A 129 -16.56 8.24 -17.88
CA LEU A 129 -16.11 7.18 -16.97
C LEU A 129 -15.18 6.18 -17.67
N LEU A 130 -15.56 5.71 -18.86
CA LEU A 130 -14.75 4.77 -19.63
C LEU A 130 -13.42 5.38 -20.07
N ALA A 131 -13.41 6.66 -20.46
CA ALA A 131 -12.17 7.36 -20.78
C ALA A 131 -11.26 7.47 -19.56
N TYR A 132 -11.82 7.87 -18.41
CA TYR A 132 -11.10 7.94 -17.14
C TYR A 132 -10.48 6.60 -16.74
N LEU A 133 -11.27 5.52 -16.73
CA LEU A 133 -10.80 4.17 -16.37
C LEU A 133 -9.74 3.63 -17.33
N ALA A 134 -9.77 4.05 -18.60
CA ALA A 134 -8.80 3.65 -19.60
C ALA A 134 -7.56 4.57 -19.67
N GLY A 135 -7.47 5.62 -18.84
CA GLY A 135 -6.40 6.63 -18.91
C GLY A 135 -6.41 7.45 -20.20
N LYS A 136 -7.57 7.57 -20.85
CA LYS A 136 -7.76 8.29 -22.11
C LYS A 136 -8.27 9.71 -21.87
N PRO A 137 -7.99 10.66 -22.78
CA PRO A 137 -8.58 12.00 -22.70
C PRO A 137 -10.11 11.93 -22.80
N PRO A 138 -10.83 12.93 -22.26
CA PRO A 138 -12.29 12.97 -22.31
C PRO A 138 -12.78 13.03 -23.77
N PRO A 139 -13.95 12.43 -24.06
CA PRO A 139 -14.52 12.41 -25.39
C PRO A 139 -14.79 13.84 -25.91
N PRO A 140 -14.61 14.09 -27.22
CA PRO A 140 -14.96 15.37 -27.83
C PRO A 140 -16.42 15.71 -27.53
N ARG A 141 -16.67 16.91 -27.00
CA ARG A 141 -18.04 17.39 -26.79
C ARG A 141 -18.62 17.82 -28.13
N PRO A 142 -19.78 17.33 -28.55
CA PRO A 142 -20.43 17.87 -29.74
C PRO A 142 -20.67 19.37 -29.50
N HIS A 143 -20.19 20.20 -30.42
CA HIS A 143 -20.52 21.62 -30.41
C HIS A 143 -22.04 21.74 -30.56
N SER A 144 -22.70 22.22 -29.50
CA SER A 144 -24.08 22.67 -29.59
C SER A 144 -24.10 23.83 -30.58
N HIS A 145 -24.42 23.58 -31.84
CA HIS A 145 -24.87 24.62 -32.76
C HIS A 145 -26.18 25.16 -32.18
N ARG A 146 -26.09 26.32 -31.52
CA ARG A 146 -27.24 27.13 -31.13
C ARG A 146 -27.05 28.51 -31.72
#